data_AF-W4RYM6-F1
#
_entry.id   AF-W4RYM6-F1
#
_cell.length_a   1.000
_cell.length_b   1.000
_cell.length_c   1.000
_cell.angle_alpha   90.00
_cell.angle_beta   90.00
_cell.angle_gamma   90.00
#
_symmetry.space_group_name_H-M   'P 1'
#
loop_
_entity.id
_entity.type
_entity.pdbx_description
1 polymer ?
#
loop_
_entity_poly.entity_id
_entity_poly.type
_entity_poly.pdbx_seq_one_letter_code
_entity_poly.pdbx_strand_id
1 'polypeptide(L)'
;MRRSPSRPTSARKRATVPPPTEIVWRSLDPSIQPRLYLERTPVPEPRAEPRTPRRPGRPRAPQQCTVGYGYYPDSHQRIPTLRLRGRWLEQLGFAIGSKLHIRQRDGELVISVADPR
;
A
#
# COMPACT_ATOMS: atom_id res chain seq x y z
N MET A 1 21.62 -1.77 -55.84
CA MET A 1 21.95 -0.75 -54.82
C MET A 1 20.73 -0.50 -53.94
N ARG A 2 20.74 -0.98 -52.69
CA ARG A 2 19.57 -0.96 -51.79
C ARG A 2 19.71 0.24 -50.86
N ARG A 3 18.86 1.27 -51.01
CA ARG A 3 18.80 2.46 -50.14
C ARG A 3 18.22 2.07 -48.78
N SER A 4 18.93 2.39 -47.71
CA SER A 4 18.47 2.30 -46.32
C SER A 4 17.35 3.32 -46.07
N PRO A 5 16.23 2.94 -45.42
CA PRO A 5 15.26 3.93 -44.96
C PRO A 5 15.75 4.59 -43.66
N SER A 6 15.57 5.91 -43.60
CA SER A 6 15.96 6.81 -42.52
C SER A 6 15.18 6.55 -41.22
N ARG A 7 15.88 6.71 -40.10
CA ARG A 7 15.37 6.64 -38.71
C ARG A 7 14.43 7.82 -38.43
N PRO A 8 13.21 7.63 -37.89
CA PRO A 8 12.38 8.76 -37.48
C PRO A 8 12.91 9.38 -36.18
N THR A 9 13.10 10.70 -36.23
CA THR A 9 13.46 11.57 -35.10
C THR A 9 12.36 11.52 -34.03
N SER A 10 12.72 11.23 -32.78
CA SER A 10 11.79 11.30 -31.65
C SER A 10 11.39 12.75 -31.38
N ALA A 11 10.13 13.09 -31.65
CA ALA A 11 9.54 14.36 -31.25
C ALA A 11 9.59 14.49 -29.71
N ARG A 12 10.20 15.58 -29.23
CA ARG A 12 10.20 15.98 -27.82
C ARG A 12 8.76 15.99 -27.28
N LYS A 13 8.49 15.19 -26.24
CA LYS A 13 7.28 15.33 -25.41
C LYS A 13 7.28 16.71 -24.78
N ARG A 14 6.41 17.59 -25.25
CA ARG A 14 6.10 18.87 -24.61
C ARG A 14 5.43 18.53 -23.27
N ALA A 15 5.96 19.04 -22.16
CA ALA A 15 5.38 18.83 -20.84
C ALA A 15 3.96 19.43 -20.81
N THR A 16 2.96 18.57 -20.64
CA THR A 16 1.59 19.00 -20.37
C THR A 16 1.57 19.67 -19.01
N VAL A 17 1.26 20.96 -18.97
CA VAL A 17 0.95 21.69 -17.73
C VAL A 17 -0.18 20.95 -17.02
N PRO A 18 -0.06 20.56 -15.74
CA PRO A 18 -1.15 19.91 -15.03
C PRO A 18 -2.35 20.88 -14.96
N PRO A 19 -3.57 20.42 -15.20
CA PRO A 19 -4.75 21.28 -15.08
C PRO A 19 -4.88 21.80 -13.64
N PRO A 20 -5.40 23.02 -13.45
CA PRO A 20 -5.62 23.57 -12.12
C PRO A 20 -6.51 22.62 -11.33
N THR A 21 -5.97 22.07 -10.24
CA THR A 21 -6.66 21.11 -9.38
C THR A 21 -7.41 21.86 -8.30
N GLU A 22 -8.42 22.64 -8.67
CA GLU A 22 -9.39 23.14 -7.69
C GLU A 22 -10.49 22.09 -7.51
N ILE A 23 -10.27 21.20 -6.54
CA ILE A 23 -11.33 20.32 -6.03
C ILE A 23 -12.25 21.19 -5.16
N VAL A 24 -13.34 21.68 -5.75
CA VAL A 24 -14.38 22.40 -5.01
C VAL A 24 -15.31 21.37 -4.34
N TRP A 25 -15.15 21.21 -3.03
CA TRP A 25 -16.09 20.44 -2.22
C TRP A 25 -17.40 21.21 -2.10
N ARG A 26 -18.47 20.74 -2.77
CA ARG A 26 -19.82 21.25 -2.56
C ARG A 26 -20.52 20.40 -1.50
N SER A 27 -20.89 21.01 -0.37
CA SER A 27 -21.75 20.37 0.62
C SER A 27 -23.12 20.07 -0.01
N LEU A 28 -23.66 18.87 0.21
CA LEU A 28 -25.02 18.49 -0.22
C LEU A 28 -26.12 19.08 0.70
N ASP A 29 -25.72 19.63 1.85
CA ASP A 29 -26.60 20.23 2.84
C ASP A 29 -26.51 21.77 2.76
N PRO A 30 -27.58 22.47 2.35
CA PRO A 30 -27.60 23.92 2.20
C PRO A 30 -27.62 24.67 3.54
N SER A 31 -27.84 24.00 4.66
CA SER A 31 -27.83 24.61 6.00
C SER A 31 -26.41 24.79 6.56
N ILE A 32 -25.42 24.09 5.99
CA ILE A 32 -24.02 24.19 6.40
C ILE A 32 -23.43 25.47 5.81
N GLN A 33 -23.40 26.53 6.62
CA GLN A 33 -22.67 27.75 6.28
C GLN A 33 -21.18 27.41 6.11
N PRO A 34 -20.60 27.60 4.91
CA PRO A 34 -19.18 27.36 4.72
C PRO A 34 -18.40 28.32 5.63
N ARG A 35 -17.44 27.77 6.38
CA ARG A 35 -16.51 28.61 7.14
C ARG A 35 -15.81 29.55 6.17
N LEU A 36 -16.06 30.86 6.31
CA LEU A 36 -15.25 31.89 5.69
C LEU A 36 -13.86 31.81 6.31
N TYR A 37 -12.94 31.15 5.62
CA TYR A 37 -11.52 31.23 5.94
C TYR A 37 -11.05 32.65 5.65
N LEU A 38 -11.19 33.57 6.61
CA LEU A 38 -10.40 34.79 6.60
C LEU A 38 -8.94 34.37 6.76
N GLU A 39 -8.13 34.64 5.74
CA GLU A 39 -6.70 34.39 5.66
C GLU A 39 -6.28 32.91 5.77
N ARG A 40 -6.03 32.29 4.61
CA ARG A 40 -5.21 31.08 4.55
C ARG A 40 -3.79 31.48 4.95
N THR A 41 -3.31 31.00 6.10
CA THR A 41 -1.88 31.06 6.40
C THR A 41 -1.12 30.46 5.20
N PRO A 42 -0.15 31.19 4.60
CA PRO A 42 0.61 30.65 3.48
C PRO A 42 1.22 29.32 3.89
N VAL A 43 1.01 28.28 3.07
CA VAL A 43 1.69 27.00 3.28
C VAL A 43 3.19 27.29 3.14
N PRO A 44 4.01 27.04 4.18
CA PRO A 44 5.44 27.28 4.08
C PRO A 44 5.99 26.48 2.91
N GLU A 45 6.83 27.12 2.07
CA GLU A 45 7.41 26.46 0.92
C GLU A 45 8.07 25.15 1.33
N PRO A 46 7.84 24.05 0.60
CA PRO A 46 8.46 22.77 0.91
C PRO A 46 9.97 22.96 0.89
N ARG A 47 10.60 22.77 2.06
CA ARG A 47 12.05 22.86 2.23
C ARG A 47 12.74 22.02 1.15
N ALA A 48 13.48 22.69 0.26
CA ALA A 48 14.16 22.11 -0.89
C ALA A 48 15.33 21.19 -0.53
N GLU A 49 15.50 20.86 0.75
CA GLU A 49 16.54 19.94 1.16
C GLU A 49 16.20 18.52 0.70
N PRO A 50 17.15 17.82 0.04
CA PRO A 50 16.97 16.44 -0.34
C PRO A 50 16.75 15.64 0.94
N ARG A 51 15.50 15.22 1.16
CA ARG A 51 15.16 14.29 2.24
C ARG A 51 15.97 13.04 1.97
N THR A 52 16.99 12.79 2.80
CA THR A 52 17.76 11.55 2.72
C THR A 52 16.76 10.40 2.74
N PRO A 53 16.82 9.45 1.77
CA PRO A 53 15.90 8.35 1.75
C PRO A 53 16.01 7.62 3.09
N ARG A 54 14.87 7.50 3.78
CA ARG A 54 14.81 6.78 5.05
C ARG A 54 15.40 5.40 4.83
N ARG A 55 16.43 5.04 5.60
CA ARG A 55 17.02 3.70 5.53
C ARG A 55 15.89 2.67 5.64
N PRO A 56 15.83 1.67 4.73
CA PRO A 56 14.84 0.62 4.84
C PRO A 56 14.92 0.00 6.24
N GLY A 57 13.81 0.05 6.99
CA GLY A 57 13.74 -0.60 8.29
C GLY A 57 14.04 -2.09 8.14
N ARG A 58 14.81 -2.67 9.07
CA ARG A 58 15.03 -4.12 9.09
C ARG A 58 13.68 -4.82 9.28
N PRO A 59 13.33 -5.81 8.45
CA PRO A 59 12.14 -6.62 8.71
C PRO A 59 12.27 -7.27 10.10
N ARG A 60 11.21 -7.15 10.90
CA ARG A 60 11.14 -7.74 12.24
C ARG A 60 9.82 -8.47 12.36
N ALA A 61 9.88 -9.72 12.79
CA ALA A 61 8.68 -10.48 13.11
C ALA A 61 7.95 -9.85 14.31
N PRO A 62 6.62 -9.68 14.26
CA PRO A 62 5.85 -9.28 15.43
C PRO A 62 5.96 -10.38 16.49
N GLN A 63 6.20 -9.99 17.75
CA GLN A 63 6.28 -10.94 18.87
C GLN A 63 4.89 -11.37 19.36
N GLN A 64 3.87 -10.53 19.13
CA GLN A 64 2.49 -10.77 19.54
C GLN A 64 1.55 -10.30 18.44
N CYS A 65 0.42 -10.99 18.28
CA CYS A 65 -0.66 -10.56 17.42
C CYS A 65 -2.00 -10.79 18.12
N THR A 66 -2.98 -9.93 17.82
CA THR A 66 -4.33 -10.03 18.37
C THR A 66 -5.22 -10.72 17.35
N VAL A 67 -6.05 -11.65 17.82
CA VAL A 67 -7.02 -12.35 16.98
C VAL A 67 -8.09 -11.34 16.55
N GLY A 68 -8.23 -11.16 15.25
CA GLY A 68 -9.32 -10.38 14.67
C GLY A 68 -10.56 -11.25 14.46
N TYR A 69 -11.57 -10.67 13.82
CA TYR A 69 -12.75 -11.42 13.40
C TYR A 69 -12.97 -11.28 11.88
N GLY A 70 -13.52 -12.33 11.30
CA GLY A 70 -14.10 -12.38 9.96
C GLY A 70 -15.55 -12.84 10.04
N TYR A 71 -16.20 -12.99 8.89
CA TYR A 71 -17.56 -13.51 8.79
C TYR A 71 -17.61 -14.64 7.76
N TYR A 72 -18.48 -15.62 7.98
CA TYR A 72 -18.86 -16.52 6.91
C TYR A 72 -19.61 -15.74 5.82
N PRO A 73 -19.47 -16.10 4.53
CA PRO A 73 -20.16 -15.39 3.46
C PRO A 73 -21.68 -15.51 3.55
N ASP A 74 -22.19 -16.65 4.03
CA ASP A 74 -23.62 -16.97 4.06
C ASP A 74 -24.25 -16.84 5.46
N SER A 75 -23.44 -16.51 6.47
CA SER A 75 -23.95 -16.23 7.81
C SER A 75 -23.20 -15.06 8.43
N HIS A 76 -23.92 -14.18 9.11
CA HIS A 76 -23.31 -13.09 9.89
C HIS A 76 -22.56 -13.59 11.15
N GLN A 77 -22.22 -14.88 11.20
CA GLN A 77 -21.47 -15.47 12.29
C GLN A 77 -20.01 -15.02 12.23
N ARG A 78 -19.51 -14.51 13.36
CA ARG A 78 -18.12 -14.11 13.51
C ARG A 78 -17.21 -15.33 13.66
N ILE A 79 -16.08 -15.30 12.97
CA ILE A 79 -15.03 -16.32 13.07
C ILE A 79 -13.69 -15.71 13.47
N PRO A 80 -12.91 -16.36 14.33
CA PRO A 80 -11.58 -15.87 14.69
C PRO A 80 -10.65 -15.87 13.48
N THR A 81 -9.93 -14.78 13.26
CA THR A 81 -9.03 -14.62 12.09
C THR A 81 -7.64 -14.13 12.54
N LEU A 82 -6.60 -14.81 12.07
CA LEU A 82 -5.20 -14.40 12.23
C LEU A 82 -4.69 -13.80 10.92
N ARG A 83 -4.02 -12.64 10.99
CA ARG A 83 -3.41 -11.98 9.83
C ARG A 83 -1.93 -11.70 10.06
N LEU A 84 -1.07 -12.44 9.37
CA LEU A 84 0.38 -12.25 9.38
C LEU A 84 0.81 -11.61 8.05
N ARG A 85 1.64 -10.57 8.10
CA ARG A 85 2.15 -9.89 6.89
C ARG A 85 3.52 -9.25 7.10
N GLY A 86 4.26 -9.10 6.01
CA GLY A 86 5.48 -8.31 5.93
C GLY A 86 6.71 -9.12 5.56
N ARG A 87 7.82 -8.42 5.28
CA ARG A 87 9.09 -8.98 4.80
C ARG A 87 9.73 -10.01 5.74
N TRP A 88 9.34 -10.07 7.00
CA TRP A 88 9.83 -11.06 7.94
C TRP A 88 9.32 -12.48 7.61
N LEU A 89 8.14 -12.61 6.97
CA LEU A 89 7.65 -13.89 6.47
C LEU A 89 8.50 -14.37 5.28
N GLU A 90 8.83 -13.47 4.36
CA GLU A 90 9.72 -13.75 3.23
C GLU A 90 11.09 -14.24 3.70
N GLN A 91 11.64 -13.63 4.75
CA GLN A 91 12.90 -14.06 5.37
C GLN A 91 12.86 -15.47 5.98
N LEU A 92 11.67 -15.93 6.39
CA LEU A 92 11.44 -17.30 6.86
C LEU A 92 11.13 -18.28 5.72
N GLY A 93 11.17 -17.83 4.46
CA GLY A 93 10.92 -18.66 3.27
C GLY A 93 9.45 -18.75 2.86
N PHE A 94 8.54 -18.00 3.50
CA PHE A 94 7.15 -17.93 3.04
C PHE A 94 7.08 -17.07 1.78
N ALA A 95 6.64 -17.67 0.68
CA ALA A 95 6.41 -16.97 -0.57
C ALA A 95 4.97 -17.16 -1.05
N ILE A 96 4.55 -16.30 -1.98
CA ILE A 96 3.26 -16.46 -2.66
C ILE A 96 3.29 -17.78 -3.43
N GLY A 97 2.29 -18.63 -3.21
CA GLY A 97 2.21 -19.96 -3.82
C GLY A 97 2.94 -21.07 -3.06
N SER A 98 3.67 -20.76 -1.97
CA SER A 98 4.25 -21.78 -1.09
C SER A 98 3.15 -22.62 -0.44
N LYS A 99 3.35 -23.95 -0.43
CA LYS A 99 2.55 -24.85 0.40
C LYS A 99 3.02 -24.76 1.84
N LEU A 100 2.09 -24.88 2.79
CA LEU A 100 2.38 -24.76 4.22
C LEU A 100 1.96 -26.04 4.96
N HIS A 101 2.73 -26.41 5.97
CA HIS A 101 2.29 -27.35 6.99
C HIS A 101 1.70 -26.57 8.17
N ILE A 102 0.48 -26.93 8.55
CA ILE A 102 -0.22 -26.36 9.70
C ILE A 102 -0.41 -27.47 10.72
N ARG A 103 0.16 -27.30 11.91
CA ARG A 103 0.06 -28.25 13.02
C ARG A 103 -0.56 -27.57 14.21
N GLN A 104 -1.51 -28.24 14.84
CA GLN A 104 -2.16 -27.78 16.07
C GLN A 104 -1.67 -28.61 17.26
N ARG A 105 -1.47 -27.94 18.39
CA ARG A 105 -1.20 -28.55 19.71
C ARG A 105 -2.04 -27.79 20.74
N ASP A 106 -2.03 -28.24 21.99
CA ASP A 106 -2.78 -27.61 23.08
C ASP A 106 -2.38 -26.13 23.25
N GLY A 107 -3.22 -25.23 22.71
CA GLY A 107 -3.00 -23.78 22.74
C GLY A 107 -2.01 -23.24 21.70
N GLU A 108 -1.44 -24.08 20.83
CA GLU A 108 -0.43 -23.65 19.84
C GLU A 108 -0.85 -23.95 18.40
N LEU A 109 -0.55 -23.00 17.51
CA LEU A 109 -0.66 -23.16 16.06
C LEU A 109 0.73 -22.96 15.45
N VAL A 110 1.33 -24.05 14.97
CA VAL A 110 2.63 -24.01 14.30
C VAL A 110 2.41 -24.02 12.80
N ILE A 111 2.96 -23.01 12.12
CA ILE A 111 2.89 -22.84 10.66
C ILE A 111 4.31 -22.88 10.13
N SER A 112 4.60 -23.80 9.21
CA SER A 112 5.91 -23.91 8.55
C SER A 112 5.75 -24.03 7.04
N VAL A 113 6.79 -23.63 6.29
CA VAL A 113 6.86 -23.86 4.84
C VAL A 113 7.00 -25.36 4.60
N ALA A 114 6.24 -25.89 3.64
CA ALA A 114 6.42 -27.26 3.17
C ALA A 114 7.59 -27.31 2.20
N ASP A 115 8.52 -28.24 2.38
CA ASP A 115 9.61 -28.42 1.42
C ASP A 115 9.04 -28.70 0.02
N PRO A 116 9.53 -28.01 -1.02
CA PRO A 116 9.23 -28.39 -2.38
C PRO A 116 9.86 -29.78 -2.60
N ARG A 117 9.00 -30.80 -2.74
CA ARG A 117 9.43 -32.09 -3.29
C ARG A 117 9.87 -31.92 -4.74
#